data_AF-A0AAU4YJ70-F1
#
_entry.id   AF-A0AAU4YJ70-F1
#
_cell.length_a   1.000
_cell.length_b   1.000
_cell.length_c   1.000
_cell.angle_alpha   90.00
_cell.angle_beta   90.00
_cell.angle_gamma   90.00
#
_symmetry.space_group_name_H-M   'P 1'
#
loop_
_entity.id
_entity.type
_entity.pdbx_description
1 polymer ?
#
loop_
_entity_poly.entity_id
_entity_poly.type
_entity_poly.pdbx_seq_one_letter_code
_entity_poly.pdbx_strand_id
1 'polypeptide(L)'
;MHGPLDEARVEAIGKEFHGDMEQRNLEIEKQGEWRKFAAGAAVGAGVGEATALIKDNEDDNRDDAVAGIDQAKADGSANAIAPLINYEETHGVPDKGFDRWVHEAEEAYIDGGHITDTSNSPQPRLVTMRRLATLAALTFVLLGVGACTSDKGKDAAAEATPDDSTCKQLLGDAGLKWLKERTGDKAGLKVESDLKTARSLFHQQIENFYRKAKEPGPKDPLANWFQKAEVCESKKDFTKRGKELEILYGPAATAFDHNVNRASNGGFKIAETPVNSDVKLVDMTDPGGKISYTLQVKCKIPGTPAEQANEIPLEGQMLDTLTGETSARIHYTHLLHSAKVVANTFGCENKPAVPTEPPASVK
;
A
#
# COMPACT_ATOMS: atom_id res chain seq x y z
N MET A 1 32.47 24.49 12.74
CA MET A 1 32.56 25.86 12.20
C MET A 1 32.65 25.75 10.68
N HIS A 2 31.60 26.08 9.93
CA HIS A 2 31.62 26.16 8.46
C HIS A 2 31.50 27.62 8.03
N GLY A 3 32.31 28.02 7.04
CA GLY A 3 32.61 29.41 6.70
C GLY A 3 31.85 29.98 5.49
N PRO A 4 31.95 31.30 5.28
CA PRO A 4 31.02 32.16 4.53
C PRO A 4 31.20 32.20 2.99
N LEU A 5 31.60 31.11 2.34
CA LEU A 5 31.86 31.09 0.89
C LEU A 5 30.71 30.57 0.02
N ASP A 6 29.57 30.21 0.59
CA ASP A 6 28.40 29.71 -0.16
C ASP A 6 27.38 30.81 -0.50
N GLU A 7 27.40 31.92 0.24
CA GLU A 7 26.38 32.98 0.15
C GLU A 7 26.57 33.84 -1.12
N ALA A 8 27.80 34.18 -1.47
CA ALA A 8 28.12 34.98 -2.66
C ALA A 8 27.77 34.25 -3.98
N ARG A 9 27.75 32.92 -3.96
CA ARG A 9 27.45 32.09 -5.13
C ARG A 9 25.95 31.95 -5.36
N VAL A 10 25.17 31.87 -4.27
CA VAL A 10 23.71 31.96 -4.30
C VAL A 10 23.27 33.36 -4.75
N GLU A 11 23.97 34.41 -4.31
CA GLU A 11 23.67 35.79 -4.72
C GLU A 11 23.94 36.06 -6.21
N ALA A 12 24.99 35.46 -6.77
CA ALA A 12 25.31 35.58 -8.20
C ALA A 12 24.27 34.88 -9.10
N ILE A 13 23.82 33.68 -8.70
CA ILE A 13 22.73 32.96 -9.38
C ILE A 13 21.42 33.76 -9.25
N GLY A 14 21.15 34.34 -8.08
CA GLY A 14 19.98 35.19 -7.85
C GLY A 14 19.91 36.43 -8.75
N LYS A 15 21.07 37.05 -9.06
CA LYS A 15 21.12 38.23 -9.95
C LYS A 15 20.90 37.89 -11.43
N GLU A 16 21.31 36.71 -11.87
CA GLU A 16 21.17 36.29 -13.27
C GLU A 16 19.71 35.91 -13.61
N PHE A 17 18.93 35.44 -12.63
CA PHE A 17 17.49 35.17 -12.79
C PHE A 17 16.59 36.38 -12.50
N HIS A 18 17.11 37.47 -11.90
CA HIS A 18 16.31 38.64 -11.53
C HIS A 18 15.84 39.46 -12.74
N GLY A 19 16.66 39.54 -13.79
CA GLY A 19 16.34 40.29 -15.01
C GLY A 19 15.26 39.63 -15.87
N ASP A 20 15.28 38.30 -15.99
CA ASP A 20 14.27 37.51 -16.70
C ASP A 20 12.94 37.41 -15.91
N MET A 21 13.02 37.48 -14.57
CA MET A 21 11.84 37.51 -13.70
C MET A 21 11.14 38.87 -13.69
N GLU A 22 11.82 40.01 -13.79
CA GLU A 22 11.14 41.32 -13.84
C GLU A 22 10.29 41.51 -15.10
N GLN A 23 10.75 40.99 -16.25
CA GLN A 23 9.98 41.04 -17.49
C GLN A 23 8.75 40.12 -17.46
N ARG A 24 8.84 38.95 -16.82
CA ARG A 24 7.69 38.06 -16.56
C ARG A 24 6.78 38.56 -15.44
N ASN A 25 7.33 39.24 -14.43
CA ASN A 25 6.57 39.76 -13.29
C ASN A 25 5.70 40.97 -13.68
N LEU A 26 6.10 41.81 -14.64
CA LEU A 26 5.24 42.88 -15.15
C LEU A 26 4.00 42.36 -15.90
N GLU A 27 4.06 41.16 -16.48
CA GLU A 27 2.89 40.48 -17.08
C GLU A 27 2.03 39.75 -16.02
N ILE A 28 2.64 39.28 -14.92
CA ILE A 28 1.97 38.55 -13.83
C ILE A 28 1.40 39.48 -12.73
N GLU A 29 1.95 40.69 -12.54
CA GLU A 29 1.46 41.69 -11.57
C GLU A 29 0.03 42.19 -11.88
N LYS A 30 -0.49 41.93 -13.08
CA LYS A 30 -1.92 42.16 -13.38
C LYS A 30 -2.87 41.18 -12.69
N GLN A 31 -2.39 40.11 -12.04
CA GLN A 31 -3.23 39.05 -11.44
C GLN A 31 -2.85 38.63 -10.00
N GLY A 32 -2.05 39.42 -9.28
CA GLY A 32 -1.25 38.90 -8.15
C GLY A 32 -1.54 39.38 -6.72
N GLU A 33 -2.76 39.70 -6.30
CA GLU A 33 -3.03 40.05 -4.87
C GLU A 33 -3.35 38.84 -3.98
N TRP A 34 -3.83 37.72 -4.51
CA TRP A 34 -4.32 36.60 -3.68
C TRP A 34 -3.22 35.65 -3.14
N ARG A 35 -2.04 35.62 -3.76
CA ARG A 35 -0.93 34.73 -3.36
C ARG A 35 -0.27 35.12 -2.05
N LYS A 36 -0.32 36.41 -1.67
CA LYS A 36 0.23 36.89 -0.38
C LYS A 36 -0.61 36.48 0.82
N PHE A 37 -1.90 36.17 0.62
CA PHE A 37 -2.81 35.79 1.71
C PHE A 37 -2.85 34.27 1.93
N ALA A 38 -2.75 33.46 0.85
CA ALA A 38 -2.84 32.00 0.94
C ALA A 38 -1.56 31.30 1.43
N ALA A 39 -0.37 31.82 1.07
CA ALA A 39 0.90 31.19 1.46
C ALA A 39 1.26 31.36 2.96
N GLY A 40 0.69 32.36 3.64
CA GLY A 40 1.00 32.65 5.05
C GLY A 40 0.11 31.93 6.08
N ALA A 41 -1.11 31.52 5.71
CA ALA A 41 -2.08 30.98 6.65
C ALA A 41 -2.17 29.44 6.63
N ALA A 42 -1.96 28.79 5.48
CA ALA A 42 -2.13 27.35 5.35
C ALA A 42 -0.90 26.53 5.79
N VAL A 43 0.31 27.07 5.61
CA VAL A 43 1.56 26.37 5.99
C VAL A 43 1.77 26.33 7.52
N GLY A 44 1.15 27.27 8.26
CA GLY A 44 1.34 27.39 9.71
C GLY A 44 0.52 26.43 10.58
N ALA A 45 -0.65 25.98 10.11
CA ALA A 45 -1.58 25.21 10.94
C ALA A 45 -1.39 23.69 10.81
N GLY A 46 -1.30 23.15 9.58
CA GLY A 46 -1.20 21.70 9.37
C GLY A 46 0.18 21.09 9.67
N VAL A 47 1.26 21.85 9.42
CA VAL A 47 2.63 21.37 9.71
C VAL A 47 2.91 21.37 11.21
N GLY A 48 2.28 22.28 11.98
CA GLY A 48 2.50 22.41 13.42
C GLY A 48 2.00 21.21 14.23
N GLU A 49 0.81 20.70 13.92
CA GLU A 49 0.20 19.58 14.64
C GLU A 49 0.87 18.23 14.28
N ALA A 50 1.18 18.01 13.00
CA ALA A 50 1.87 16.79 12.56
C ALA A 50 3.33 16.73 13.06
N THR A 51 4.04 17.87 13.09
CA THR A 51 5.43 17.92 13.60
C THR A 51 5.47 17.72 15.11
N ALA A 52 4.47 18.21 15.86
CA ALA A 52 4.35 17.95 17.30
C ALA A 52 4.12 16.46 17.59
N LEU A 53 3.26 15.80 16.80
CA LEU A 53 2.90 14.39 16.99
C LEU A 53 4.06 13.43 16.65
N ILE A 54 4.87 13.76 15.64
CA ILE A 54 6.09 13.03 15.30
C ILE A 54 7.18 13.24 16.36
N LYS A 55 7.32 14.46 16.88
CA LYS A 55 8.34 14.81 17.86
C LYS A 55 8.06 14.27 19.26
N ASP A 56 6.78 14.17 19.65
CA ASP A 56 6.38 13.63 20.95
C ASP A 56 6.48 12.10 21.03
N ASN A 57 6.62 11.40 19.89
CA ASN A 57 6.67 9.94 19.81
C ASN A 57 7.91 9.39 19.09
N GLU A 58 8.93 10.23 18.84
CA GLU A 58 10.14 9.89 18.08
C GLU A 58 10.92 8.69 18.67
N ASP A 59 10.74 8.42 19.98
CA ASP A 59 11.45 7.37 20.72
C ASP A 59 10.59 6.13 21.07
N ASP A 60 9.28 6.10 20.76
CA ASP A 60 8.36 5.02 21.17
C ASP A 60 7.85 4.25 19.93
N ASN A 61 8.47 3.11 19.65
CA ASN A 61 8.26 2.28 18.45
C ASN A 61 6.96 1.45 18.55
N ARG A 62 5.83 2.10 18.83
CA ARG A 62 4.50 1.47 19.03
C ARG A 62 3.66 1.53 17.75
N ASP A 63 2.67 0.64 17.67
CA ASP A 63 1.70 0.53 16.55
C ASP A 63 1.02 1.88 16.19
N ASP A 64 0.89 2.79 17.16
CA ASP A 64 0.33 4.13 16.98
C ASP A 64 1.19 5.04 16.10
N ALA A 65 2.52 4.84 16.06
CA ALA A 65 3.42 5.61 15.20
C ALA A 65 3.23 5.25 13.71
N VAL A 66 2.95 3.98 13.41
CA VAL A 66 2.63 3.53 12.05
C VAL A 66 1.29 4.12 11.60
N ALA A 67 0.27 4.09 12.47
CA ALA A 67 -1.02 4.74 12.20
C ALA A 67 -0.87 6.26 11.98
N GLY A 68 0.03 6.92 12.72
CA GLY A 68 0.35 8.34 12.51
C GLY A 68 1.01 8.63 11.16
N ILE A 69 1.91 7.75 10.70
CA ILE A 69 2.57 7.88 9.38
C ILE A 69 1.55 7.70 8.25
N ASP A 70 0.67 6.70 8.35
CA ASP A 70 -0.33 6.46 7.32
C ASP A 70 -1.39 7.57 7.26
N GLN A 71 -1.78 8.11 8.43
CA GLN A 71 -2.62 9.31 8.51
C GLN A 71 -1.93 10.52 7.89
N ALA A 72 -0.65 10.76 8.19
CA ALA A 72 0.12 11.87 7.61
C ALA A 72 0.28 11.75 6.08
N LYS A 73 0.43 10.54 5.54
CA LYS A 73 0.44 10.29 4.09
C LYS A 73 -0.92 10.59 3.46
N ALA A 74 -2.01 10.15 4.11
CA ALA A 74 -3.38 10.42 3.64
C ALA A 74 -3.68 11.93 3.62
N ASP A 75 -3.36 12.63 4.72
CA ASP A 75 -3.55 14.08 4.83
C ASP A 75 -2.64 14.85 3.86
N GLY A 76 -1.40 14.39 3.67
CA GLY A 76 -0.46 14.98 2.73
C GLY A 76 -0.92 14.86 1.27
N SER A 77 -1.44 13.69 0.88
CA SER A 77 -2.02 13.46 -0.44
C SER A 77 -3.26 14.33 -0.68
N ALA A 78 -4.19 14.37 0.29
CA ALA A 78 -5.40 15.19 0.20
C ALA A 78 -5.07 16.69 0.06
N ASN A 79 -4.11 17.19 0.84
CA ASN A 79 -3.67 18.59 0.77
C ASN A 79 -2.94 18.93 -0.53
N ALA A 80 -2.23 17.97 -1.14
CA ALA A 80 -1.55 18.17 -2.41
C ALA A 80 -2.53 18.31 -3.59
N ILE A 81 -3.67 17.62 -3.54
CA ILE A 81 -4.67 17.60 -4.62
C ILE A 81 -5.68 18.74 -4.49
N ALA A 82 -5.99 19.20 -3.27
CA ALA A 82 -6.99 20.24 -3.03
C ALA A 82 -6.85 21.52 -3.88
N PRO A 83 -5.64 22.06 -4.15
CA PRO A 83 -5.48 23.22 -5.03
C PRO A 83 -5.87 22.95 -6.50
N LEU A 84 -5.71 21.71 -6.99
CA LEU A 84 -6.08 21.32 -8.35
C LEU A 84 -7.60 21.26 -8.50
N ILE A 85 -8.30 20.69 -7.50
CA ILE A 85 -9.77 20.62 -7.46
C ILE A 85 -10.36 22.04 -7.45
N ASN A 86 -9.83 22.92 -6.58
CA ASN A 86 -10.28 24.32 -6.54
C ASN A 86 -10.05 25.06 -7.87
N TYR A 87 -8.98 24.72 -8.60
CA TYR A 87 -8.70 25.30 -9.91
C TYR A 87 -9.71 24.84 -10.97
N GLU A 88 -10.08 23.56 -10.98
CA GLU A 88 -11.10 23.00 -11.85
C GLU A 88 -12.45 23.70 -11.66
N GLU A 89 -12.95 23.76 -10.42
CA GLU A 89 -14.24 24.37 -10.08
C GLU A 89 -14.32 25.83 -10.50
N THR A 90 -13.19 26.56 -10.37
CA THR A 90 -13.13 27.99 -10.69
C THR A 90 -13.06 28.26 -12.20
N HIS A 91 -12.48 27.36 -12.99
CA HIS A 91 -12.16 27.61 -14.40
C HIS A 91 -12.97 26.75 -15.40
N GLY A 92 -13.84 25.86 -14.91
CA GLY A 92 -14.71 25.05 -15.76
C GLY A 92 -13.93 24.15 -16.71
N VAL A 93 -12.84 23.55 -16.22
CA VAL A 93 -12.04 22.60 -17.00
C VAL A 93 -12.90 21.35 -17.27
N PRO A 94 -12.97 20.85 -18.51
CA PRO A 94 -13.79 19.66 -18.80
C PRO A 94 -13.26 18.42 -18.06
N ASP A 95 -14.16 17.69 -17.38
CA ASP A 95 -13.88 16.54 -16.47
C ASP A 95 -12.78 15.59 -16.99
N LYS A 96 -12.82 15.24 -18.27
CA LYS A 96 -11.88 14.26 -18.87
C LYS A 96 -10.41 14.70 -18.89
N GLY A 97 -10.15 16.00 -18.88
CA GLY A 97 -8.79 16.54 -18.84
C GLY A 97 -8.25 16.57 -17.42
N PHE A 98 -9.14 16.76 -16.44
CA PHE A 98 -8.81 16.93 -15.03
C PHE A 98 -8.51 15.58 -14.35
N ASP A 99 -9.29 14.55 -14.63
CA ASP A 99 -9.05 13.19 -14.11
C ASP A 99 -7.62 12.71 -14.39
N ARG A 100 -7.11 12.99 -15.60
CA ARG A 100 -5.73 12.66 -15.98
C ARG A 100 -4.71 13.45 -15.16
N TRP A 101 -4.94 14.73 -14.91
CA TRP A 101 -4.01 15.57 -14.15
C TRP A 101 -3.98 15.22 -12.67
N VAL A 102 -5.13 14.89 -12.07
CA VAL A 102 -5.20 14.38 -10.69
C VAL A 102 -4.45 13.06 -10.59
N HIS A 103 -4.67 12.14 -11.54
CA HIS A 103 -3.97 10.87 -11.59
C HIS A 103 -2.44 11.03 -11.73
N GLU A 104 -1.99 11.90 -12.65
CA GLU A 104 -0.56 12.21 -12.83
C GLU A 104 0.05 12.85 -11.56
N ALA A 105 -0.70 13.70 -10.85
CA ALA A 105 -0.25 14.32 -9.60
C ALA A 105 -0.18 13.30 -8.44
N GLU A 106 -1.13 12.38 -8.34
CA GLU A 106 -1.12 11.27 -7.40
C GLU A 106 0.06 10.33 -7.66
N GLU A 107 0.28 9.94 -8.92
CA GLU A 107 1.43 9.11 -9.31
C GLU A 107 2.76 9.78 -8.94
N ALA A 108 2.92 11.08 -9.23
CA ALA A 108 4.12 11.84 -8.88
C ALA A 108 4.34 11.95 -7.35
N TYR A 109 3.26 12.10 -6.57
CA TYR A 109 3.33 12.13 -5.10
C TYR A 109 3.74 10.77 -4.53
N ILE A 110 3.15 9.68 -5.03
CA ILE A 110 3.49 8.30 -4.65
C ILE A 110 4.95 8.00 -5.03
N ASP A 111 5.37 8.33 -6.25
CA ASP A 111 6.75 8.17 -6.72
C ASP A 111 7.75 8.96 -5.85
N GLY A 112 7.38 10.16 -5.39
CA GLY A 112 8.18 10.97 -4.47
C GLY A 112 8.45 10.29 -3.12
N GLY A 113 7.49 9.51 -2.60
CA GLY A 113 7.65 8.72 -1.37
C GLY A 113 8.75 7.66 -1.46
N HIS A 114 9.03 7.16 -2.67
CA HIS A 114 10.06 6.16 -2.94
C HIS A 114 11.48 6.76 -3.12
N ILE A 115 11.62 8.08 -3.19
CA ILE A 115 12.91 8.78 -3.41
C ILE A 115 13.61 9.16 -2.08
N THR A 116 13.08 8.74 -0.92
CA THR A 116 13.59 9.15 0.40
C THR A 116 14.97 8.59 0.79
N ASP A 117 15.62 7.78 -0.06
CA ASP A 117 17.02 7.41 0.11
C ASP A 117 17.97 8.56 -0.29
N THR A 118 18.21 9.45 0.67
CA THR A 118 19.18 10.56 0.56
C THR A 118 20.64 10.10 0.52
N SER A 119 20.94 8.79 0.60
CA SER A 119 22.31 8.27 0.57
C SER A 119 22.97 8.28 -0.82
N ASN A 120 22.20 8.50 -1.91
CA ASN A 120 22.72 8.56 -3.28
C ASN A 120 23.05 9.97 -3.79
N SER A 121 23.48 10.87 -2.91
CA SER A 121 24.13 12.11 -3.33
C SER A 121 25.59 11.83 -3.74
N PRO A 122 26.06 12.25 -4.94
CA PRO A 122 27.40 11.94 -5.41
C PRO A 122 28.46 12.65 -4.55
N GLN A 123 29.17 11.87 -3.72
CA GLN A 123 30.32 12.33 -2.94
C GLN A 123 31.47 12.75 -3.88
N PRO A 124 32.09 13.93 -3.67
CA PRO A 124 33.30 14.29 -4.38
C PRO A 124 34.48 13.40 -3.95
N ARG A 125 35.15 12.81 -4.94
CA ARG A 125 36.36 11.99 -4.77
C ARG A 125 37.46 12.78 -4.05
N LEU A 126 37.87 12.32 -2.88
CA LEU A 126 39.08 12.79 -2.19
C LEU A 126 40.09 11.64 -1.99
N VAL A 127 41.13 11.76 -2.81
CA VAL A 127 42.53 11.33 -2.71
C VAL A 127 42.95 10.44 -1.53
N THR A 128 43.58 9.33 -1.92
CA THR A 128 44.40 8.40 -1.12
C THR A 128 45.54 9.10 -0.37
N MET A 129 45.64 8.89 0.95
CA MET A 129 46.91 8.98 1.68
C MET A 129 47.12 7.73 2.54
N ARG A 130 48.16 6.97 2.18
CA ARG A 130 48.80 5.98 3.06
C ARG A 130 49.58 6.71 4.15
N ARG A 131 49.48 6.26 5.41
CA ARG A 131 50.64 6.09 6.30
C ARG A 131 50.34 5.09 7.42
N LEU A 132 51.40 4.35 7.74
CA LEU A 132 51.54 3.24 8.68
C LEU A 132 51.45 3.64 10.15
N ALA A 133 51.31 2.58 10.99
CA ALA A 133 51.89 2.34 12.34
C ALA A 133 50.85 2.27 13.47
N THR A 134 50.91 1.42 14.52
CA THR A 134 51.66 0.21 14.95
C THR A 134 51.03 -0.23 16.30
N LEU A 135 50.96 -1.55 16.57
CA LEU A 135 50.77 -2.34 17.82
C LEU A 135 50.18 -1.73 19.13
N ALA A 136 49.28 -2.52 19.76
CA ALA A 136 49.48 -3.24 21.05
C ALA A 136 48.20 -4.06 21.38
N ALA A 137 48.21 -5.40 21.31
CA ALA A 137 48.50 -6.34 22.40
C ALA A 137 47.59 -6.18 23.65
N LEU A 138 46.72 -7.16 23.94
CA LEU A 138 46.70 -7.86 25.23
C LEU A 138 45.72 -9.08 25.28
N THR A 139 46.32 -10.22 25.62
CA THR A 139 45.85 -11.31 26.51
C THR A 139 44.69 -12.25 26.16
N PHE A 140 45.12 -13.49 25.91
CA PHE A 140 44.48 -14.78 26.17
C PHE A 140 43.72 -14.89 27.50
N VAL A 141 42.55 -15.53 27.45
CA VAL A 141 42.10 -16.48 28.48
C VAL A 141 41.63 -17.76 27.77
N LEU A 142 42.38 -18.84 27.99
CA LEU A 142 42.05 -20.23 27.64
C LEU A 142 41.54 -20.92 28.90
N LEU A 143 40.30 -21.42 28.89
CA LEU A 143 39.78 -22.59 29.64
C LEU A 143 38.44 -22.94 28.95
N GLY A 144 38.06 -24.16 28.60
CA GLY A 144 38.62 -25.48 28.78
C GLY A 144 37.81 -26.47 27.92
N VAL A 145 38.40 -27.63 27.70
CA VAL A 145 37.97 -28.69 26.78
C VAL A 145 36.76 -29.43 27.34
N GLY A 146 35.75 -29.64 26.50
CA GLY A 146 34.63 -30.55 26.73
C GLY A 146 34.23 -31.20 25.41
N ALA A 147 34.97 -32.22 24.98
CA ALA A 147 34.62 -33.04 23.84
C ALA A 147 33.51 -34.03 24.26
N CYS A 148 32.34 -33.92 23.62
CA CYS A 148 31.43 -35.03 23.43
C CYS A 148 31.06 -35.08 21.96
N THR A 149 31.54 -36.15 21.32
CA THR A 149 31.23 -36.51 19.94
C THR A 149 29.81 -37.02 19.87
N SER A 150 28.97 -36.47 18.99
CA SER A 150 27.82 -37.21 18.47
C SER A 150 27.51 -36.80 17.04
N ASP A 151 27.10 -37.82 16.32
CA ASP A 151 27.04 -37.98 14.89
C ASP A 151 26.12 -36.99 14.14
N LYS A 152 26.48 -36.78 12.88
CA LYS A 152 25.65 -36.46 11.71
C LYS A 152 24.14 -36.25 11.93
N GLY A 153 23.73 -35.01 11.69
CA GLY A 153 22.36 -34.64 11.33
C GLY A 153 22.36 -33.23 10.78
N LYS A 154 22.82 -33.08 9.53
CA LYS A 154 22.93 -31.79 8.83
C LYS A 154 21.56 -31.42 8.25
N ASP A 155 20.58 -31.25 9.11
CA ASP A 155 19.31 -30.60 8.81
C ASP A 155 19.23 -29.35 9.67
N ALA A 156 20.04 -28.35 9.30
CA ALA A 156 19.73 -26.98 9.70
C ALA A 156 18.45 -26.62 8.94
N ALA A 157 17.30 -26.92 9.56
CA ALA A 157 16.04 -26.29 9.20
C ALA A 157 16.32 -24.80 9.27
N ALA A 158 16.45 -24.15 8.11
CA ALA A 158 16.46 -22.71 8.05
C ALA A 158 15.23 -22.25 8.81
N GLU A 159 15.44 -21.57 9.94
CA GLU A 159 14.35 -20.92 10.67
C GLU A 159 13.62 -20.07 9.64
N ALA A 160 12.38 -20.47 9.33
CA ALA A 160 11.54 -19.70 8.43
C ALA A 160 11.47 -18.29 9.04
N THR A 161 11.93 -17.30 8.29
CA THR A 161 11.73 -15.92 8.68
C THR A 161 10.22 -15.72 8.91
N PRO A 162 9.81 -15.00 9.96
CA PRO A 162 8.40 -14.80 10.30
C PRO A 162 7.52 -14.37 9.11
N ASP A 163 8.11 -13.66 8.15
CA ASP A 163 7.45 -13.06 6.99
C ASP A 163 7.02 -14.08 5.92
N ASP A 164 7.66 -15.25 5.84
CA ASP A 164 7.27 -16.29 4.88
C ASP A 164 5.95 -16.99 5.28
N SER A 165 5.52 -16.81 6.53
CA SER A 165 4.43 -17.59 7.11
C SER A 165 3.05 -17.21 6.57
N THR A 166 2.78 -15.93 6.29
CA THR A 166 1.44 -15.48 5.85
C THR A 166 1.15 -15.93 4.42
N CYS A 167 2.05 -15.65 3.47
CA CYS A 167 1.90 -16.15 2.09
C CYS A 167 1.74 -17.67 2.04
N LYS A 168 2.53 -18.41 2.81
CA LYS A 168 2.43 -19.88 2.87
C LYS A 168 1.08 -20.33 3.42
N GLN A 169 0.55 -19.66 4.44
CA GLN A 169 -0.79 -19.95 4.96
C GLN A 169 -1.88 -19.67 3.91
N LEU A 170 -1.83 -18.49 3.27
CA LEU A 170 -2.85 -18.03 2.32
C LEU A 170 -2.86 -18.81 1.01
N LEU A 171 -1.70 -19.24 0.51
CA LEU A 171 -1.62 -20.08 -0.70
C LEU A 171 -1.79 -21.57 -0.39
N GLY A 172 -1.38 -22.00 0.81
CA GLY A 172 -1.26 -23.41 1.18
C GLY A 172 -0.23 -24.17 0.33
N ASP A 173 -0.01 -25.44 0.64
CA ASP A 173 0.96 -26.28 -0.08
C ASP A 173 0.65 -26.37 -1.58
N ALA A 174 -0.64 -26.46 -1.92
CA ALA A 174 -1.09 -26.53 -3.31
C ALA A 174 -0.81 -25.24 -4.09
N GLY A 175 -1.07 -24.07 -3.50
CA GLY A 175 -0.80 -22.78 -4.14
C GLY A 175 0.70 -22.50 -4.26
N LEU A 176 1.49 -22.83 -3.23
CA LEU A 176 2.94 -22.71 -3.30
C LEU A 176 3.53 -23.61 -4.39
N LYS A 177 3.06 -24.85 -4.49
CA LYS A 177 3.49 -25.78 -5.53
C LYS A 177 3.14 -25.25 -6.93
N TRP A 178 1.90 -24.82 -7.13
CA TRP A 178 1.44 -24.21 -8.39
C TRP A 178 2.31 -23.00 -8.78
N LEU A 179 2.53 -22.07 -7.83
CA LEU A 179 3.33 -20.88 -8.06
C LEU A 179 4.77 -21.23 -8.46
N LYS A 180 5.39 -22.21 -7.78
CA LYS A 180 6.73 -22.70 -8.11
C LYS A 180 6.79 -23.32 -9.50
N GLU A 181 5.82 -24.18 -9.85
CA GLU A 181 5.74 -24.81 -11.17
C GLU A 181 5.61 -23.78 -12.29
N ARG A 182 4.80 -22.74 -12.07
CA ARG A 182 4.58 -21.66 -13.06
C ARG A 182 5.75 -20.70 -13.18
N THR A 183 6.51 -20.50 -12.12
CA THR A 183 7.62 -19.52 -12.09
C THR A 183 9.00 -20.15 -12.23
N GLY A 184 9.09 -21.47 -12.20
CA GLY A 184 10.34 -22.23 -12.19
C GLY A 184 11.12 -22.07 -10.88
N ASP A 185 10.41 -21.95 -9.75
CA ASP A 185 10.97 -21.73 -8.39
C ASP A 185 11.80 -20.43 -8.26
N LYS A 186 11.57 -19.47 -9.15
CA LYS A 186 12.28 -18.17 -9.18
C LYS A 186 11.51 -17.05 -8.50
N ALA A 187 10.26 -17.28 -8.10
CA ALA A 187 9.47 -16.28 -7.40
C ALA A 187 9.82 -16.28 -5.91
N GLY A 188 10.19 -15.11 -5.41
CA GLY A 188 10.24 -14.85 -3.97
C GLY A 188 8.86 -14.46 -3.46
N LEU A 189 8.66 -14.64 -2.16
CA LEU A 189 7.46 -14.21 -1.44
C LEU A 189 7.81 -13.01 -0.57
N LYS A 190 6.88 -12.06 -0.46
CA LYS A 190 6.96 -10.94 0.45
C LYS A 190 5.59 -10.74 1.11
N VAL A 191 5.60 -10.30 2.36
CA VAL A 191 4.40 -9.95 3.12
C VAL A 191 4.55 -8.49 3.52
N GLU A 192 3.69 -7.65 2.98
CA GLU A 192 3.62 -6.23 3.36
C GLU A 192 2.82 -6.04 4.66
N SER A 193 1.74 -6.82 4.82
CA SER A 193 0.89 -6.78 6.00
C SER A 193 0.57 -8.18 6.51
N ASP A 194 0.78 -8.42 7.80
CA ASP A 194 0.33 -9.67 8.41
C ASP A 194 -1.20 -9.70 8.57
N LEU A 195 -1.78 -10.88 8.83
CA LEU A 195 -3.24 -11.01 8.95
C LEU A 195 -3.83 -10.26 10.15
N LYS A 196 -3.02 -9.98 11.18
CA LYS A 196 -3.46 -9.20 12.34
C LYS A 196 -3.62 -7.73 11.96
N THR A 197 -2.65 -7.18 11.25
CA THR A 197 -2.64 -5.80 10.74
C THR A 197 -3.76 -5.61 9.72
N ALA A 198 -3.93 -6.54 8.77
CA ALA A 198 -5.04 -6.51 7.83
C ALA A 198 -6.41 -6.52 8.54
N ARG A 199 -6.56 -7.32 9.61
CA ARG A 199 -7.79 -7.33 10.43
C ARG A 199 -8.03 -6.01 11.12
N SER A 200 -7.01 -5.41 11.73
CA SER A 200 -7.11 -4.11 12.40
C SER A 200 -7.53 -3.01 11.42
N LEU A 201 -6.89 -2.96 10.24
CA LEU A 201 -7.21 -2.02 9.17
C LEU A 201 -8.66 -2.21 8.69
N PHE A 202 -9.10 -3.46 8.50
CA PHE A 202 -10.50 -3.74 8.16
C PHE A 202 -11.45 -3.16 9.21
N HIS A 203 -11.19 -3.43 10.50
CA HIS A 203 -12.04 -3.01 11.60
C HIS A 203 -12.17 -1.48 11.68
N GLN A 204 -11.05 -0.78 11.61
CA GLN A 204 -10.99 0.68 11.59
C GLN A 204 -11.81 1.28 10.44
N GLN A 205 -11.71 0.69 9.24
CA GLN A 205 -12.46 1.15 8.08
C GLN A 205 -13.97 0.93 8.21
N ILE A 206 -14.38 -0.21 8.77
CA ILE A 206 -15.80 -0.48 9.07
C ILE A 206 -16.32 0.52 10.10
N GLU A 207 -15.60 0.74 11.20
CA GLU A 207 -16.01 1.71 12.22
C GLU A 207 -16.14 3.12 11.65
N ASN A 208 -15.17 3.55 10.84
CA ASN A 208 -15.19 4.83 10.14
C ASN A 208 -16.40 4.94 9.21
N PHE A 209 -16.69 3.91 8.41
CA PHE A 209 -17.86 3.88 7.53
C PHE A 209 -19.16 4.07 8.31
N TYR A 210 -19.37 3.27 9.36
CA TYR A 210 -20.61 3.32 10.13
C TYR A 210 -20.74 4.60 10.98
N ARG A 211 -19.62 5.18 11.41
CA ARG A 211 -19.60 6.49 12.06
C ARG A 211 -20.06 7.58 11.09
N LYS A 212 -19.42 7.67 9.91
CA LYS A 212 -19.78 8.64 8.87
C LYS A 212 -21.21 8.47 8.35
N ALA A 213 -21.69 7.23 8.24
CA ALA A 213 -23.05 6.95 7.78
C ALA A 213 -24.14 7.55 8.68
N LYS A 214 -23.83 7.86 9.95
CA LYS A 214 -24.72 8.49 10.93
C LYS A 214 -24.61 10.01 10.98
N GLU A 215 -23.57 10.59 10.38
CA GLU A 215 -23.36 12.03 10.41
C GLU A 215 -24.40 12.74 9.51
N PRO A 216 -25.02 13.84 9.99
CA PRO A 216 -25.93 14.63 9.17
C PRO A 216 -25.14 15.44 8.14
N GLY A 217 -25.50 15.34 6.86
CA GLY A 217 -24.88 16.14 5.80
C GLY A 217 -24.86 15.43 4.45
N PRO A 218 -24.36 16.11 3.40
CA PRO A 218 -24.08 15.48 2.13
C PRO A 218 -23.04 14.38 2.35
N LYS A 219 -23.35 13.16 1.90
CA LYS A 219 -22.42 12.03 1.97
C LYS A 219 -21.39 12.23 0.87
N ASP A 220 -20.13 12.40 1.25
CA ASP A 220 -19.02 12.38 0.29
C ASP A 220 -18.97 10.98 -0.36
N PRO A 221 -19.15 10.88 -1.69
CA PRO A 221 -19.10 9.60 -2.39
C PRO A 221 -17.71 8.94 -2.35
N LEU A 222 -16.63 9.70 -2.12
CA LEU A 222 -15.25 9.22 -2.01
C LEU A 222 -14.86 8.86 -0.58
N ALA A 223 -15.63 9.29 0.43
CA ALA A 223 -15.34 9.05 1.85
C ALA A 223 -15.35 7.57 2.28
N ASN A 224 -15.71 6.66 1.37
CA ASN A 224 -15.80 5.21 1.56
C ASN A 224 -14.80 4.43 0.68
N TRP A 225 -13.73 5.06 0.18
CA TRP A 225 -12.66 4.32 -0.47
C TRP A 225 -11.99 3.38 0.53
N PHE A 226 -12.36 2.11 0.43
CA PHE A 226 -11.79 1.08 1.26
C PHE A 226 -10.41 0.71 0.74
N GLN A 227 -9.41 0.87 1.60
CA GLN A 227 -8.08 0.35 1.39
C GLN A 227 -8.08 -1.16 1.63
N LYS A 228 -7.34 -1.88 0.79
CA LYS A 228 -7.06 -3.31 1.01
C LYS A 228 -5.62 -3.45 1.50
N ALA A 229 -5.43 -4.28 2.52
CA ALA A 229 -4.10 -4.70 2.93
C ALA A 229 -3.57 -5.72 1.94
N GLU A 230 -2.38 -5.48 1.41
CA GLU A 230 -1.61 -6.48 0.68
C GLU A 230 -1.02 -7.47 1.68
N VAL A 231 -1.54 -8.69 1.69
CA VAL A 231 -1.17 -9.72 2.69
C VAL A 231 -0.24 -10.77 2.12
N CYS A 232 -0.10 -10.82 0.80
CA CYS A 232 0.88 -11.65 0.13
C CYS A 232 1.23 -11.09 -1.24
N GLU A 233 2.53 -10.97 -1.48
CA GLU A 233 3.12 -10.56 -2.74
C GLU A 233 4.09 -11.64 -3.22
N SER A 234 4.14 -11.85 -4.52
CA SER A 234 5.10 -12.74 -5.15
C SER A 234 5.64 -12.13 -6.43
N LYS A 235 6.97 -12.05 -6.53
CA LYS A 235 7.72 -11.45 -7.65
C LYS A 235 8.97 -12.27 -7.95
N LYS A 236 9.44 -12.21 -9.20
CA LYS A 236 10.75 -12.78 -9.58
C LYS A 236 11.92 -11.95 -9.05
N ASP A 237 11.73 -10.65 -8.95
CA ASP A 237 12.74 -9.70 -8.54
C ASP A 237 12.04 -8.46 -7.96
N PHE A 238 12.06 -8.33 -6.63
CA PHE A 238 11.44 -7.20 -5.92
C PHE A 238 12.15 -5.86 -6.17
N THR A 239 13.33 -5.86 -6.77
CA THR A 239 14.05 -4.61 -7.12
C THR A 239 13.59 -4.00 -8.44
N LYS A 240 12.73 -4.70 -9.19
CA LYS A 240 12.26 -4.27 -10.50
C LYS A 240 10.74 -4.22 -10.52
N ARG A 241 10.18 -3.17 -11.15
CA ARG A 241 8.79 -3.22 -11.62
C ARG A 241 8.67 -4.38 -12.60
N GLY A 242 7.61 -5.17 -12.46
CA GLY A 242 7.48 -6.38 -13.24
C GLY A 242 6.21 -7.14 -12.96
N LYS A 243 6.18 -8.38 -13.43
CA LYS A 243 5.06 -9.27 -13.21
C LYS A 243 5.00 -9.73 -11.76
N GLU A 244 3.80 -9.72 -11.20
CA GLU A 244 3.54 -10.01 -9.80
C GLU A 244 2.27 -10.85 -9.62
N LEU A 245 2.23 -11.59 -8.52
CA LEU A 245 1.01 -12.15 -7.96
C LEU A 245 0.78 -11.46 -6.62
N GLU A 246 -0.39 -10.85 -6.46
CA GLU A 246 -0.80 -10.15 -5.23
C GLU A 246 -2.08 -10.78 -4.69
N ILE A 247 -2.16 -10.87 -3.37
CA ILE A 247 -3.39 -11.19 -2.64
C ILE A 247 -3.64 -10.05 -1.65
N LEU A 248 -4.80 -9.41 -1.79
CA LEU A 248 -5.22 -8.30 -0.95
C LEU A 248 -6.53 -8.64 -0.23
N TYR A 249 -6.69 -8.13 0.99
CA TYR A 249 -7.93 -8.23 1.76
C TYR A 249 -8.37 -6.88 2.32
N GLY A 250 -9.66 -6.63 2.29
CA GLY A 250 -10.25 -5.41 2.85
C GLY A 250 -11.78 -5.44 2.80
N PRO A 251 -12.43 -4.34 3.19
CA PRO A 251 -13.87 -4.20 3.05
C PRO A 251 -14.27 -4.11 1.57
N ALA A 252 -15.36 -4.79 1.20
CA ALA A 252 -15.94 -4.65 -0.13
C ALA A 252 -16.56 -3.25 -0.32
N ALA A 253 -16.40 -2.67 -1.50
CA ALA A 253 -17.02 -1.39 -1.83
C ALA A 253 -18.55 -1.48 -2.00
N THR A 254 -19.10 -2.69 -2.11
CA THR A 254 -20.52 -2.94 -2.36
C THR A 254 -21.08 -3.96 -1.39
N ALA A 255 -22.38 -3.83 -1.09
CA ALA A 255 -23.12 -4.82 -0.32
C ALA A 255 -23.12 -6.18 -1.01
N PHE A 256 -23.23 -7.24 -0.22
CA PHE A 256 -23.15 -8.61 -0.72
C PHE A 256 -24.28 -8.93 -1.73
N ASP A 257 -25.47 -8.37 -1.53
CA ASP A 257 -26.63 -8.52 -2.41
C ASP A 257 -26.68 -7.48 -3.55
N HIS A 258 -25.71 -6.55 -3.58
CA HIS A 258 -25.62 -5.58 -4.65
C HIS A 258 -25.25 -6.27 -5.97
N ASN A 259 -26.13 -6.12 -6.97
CA ASN A 259 -25.92 -6.65 -8.30
C ASN A 259 -25.07 -5.67 -9.12
N VAL A 260 -23.79 -6.00 -9.30
CA VAL A 260 -22.83 -5.18 -10.07
C VAL A 260 -22.88 -5.41 -11.59
N ASN A 261 -23.82 -6.22 -12.11
CA ASN A 261 -23.98 -6.42 -13.57
C ASN A 261 -24.51 -5.17 -14.32
N ARG A 262 -24.70 -4.04 -13.63
CA ARG A 262 -25.01 -2.77 -14.29
C ARG A 262 -23.73 -2.25 -14.94
N ALA A 263 -23.79 -1.96 -16.25
CA ALA A 263 -22.65 -1.46 -17.03
C ALA A 263 -21.87 -0.43 -16.22
N SER A 264 -20.64 -0.78 -15.84
CA SER A 264 -19.83 0.12 -15.03
C SER A 264 -19.50 1.35 -15.88
N ASN A 265 -19.68 2.53 -15.30
CA ASN A 265 -19.10 3.73 -15.86
C ASN A 265 -17.57 3.53 -15.84
N GLY A 266 -16.91 3.66 -16.99
CA GLY A 266 -15.46 3.45 -17.10
C GLY A 266 -15.02 2.20 -17.88
N GLY A 267 -15.97 1.37 -18.35
CA GLY A 267 -15.66 0.28 -19.29
C GLY A 267 -15.15 -1.01 -18.64
N PHE A 268 -15.21 -1.13 -17.31
CA PHE A 268 -14.95 -2.39 -16.61
C PHE A 268 -16.09 -3.38 -16.90
N LYS A 269 -15.72 -4.63 -17.16
CA LYS A 269 -16.69 -5.73 -17.24
C LYS A 269 -16.66 -6.47 -15.91
N ILE A 270 -17.82 -6.54 -15.28
CA ILE A 270 -17.97 -7.23 -14.00
C ILE A 270 -18.87 -8.45 -14.24
N ALA A 271 -18.43 -9.62 -13.78
CA ALA A 271 -19.22 -10.84 -13.81
C ALA A 271 -19.29 -11.46 -12.41
N GLU A 272 -20.50 -11.63 -11.89
CA GLU A 272 -20.72 -12.28 -10.60
C GLU A 272 -21.09 -13.75 -10.78
N THR A 273 -20.48 -14.61 -9.96
CA THR A 273 -20.87 -16.02 -9.85
C THR A 273 -21.23 -16.32 -8.38
N PRO A 274 -22.52 -16.50 -8.05
CA PRO A 274 -22.90 -16.91 -6.71
C PRO A 274 -22.38 -18.32 -6.43
N VAL A 275 -21.81 -18.53 -5.24
CA VAL A 275 -21.29 -19.84 -4.83
C VAL A 275 -22.23 -20.48 -3.82
N ASN A 276 -22.60 -19.74 -2.78
CA ASN A 276 -23.59 -20.09 -1.77
C ASN A 276 -24.12 -18.81 -1.08
N SER A 277 -24.81 -18.93 0.06
CA SER A 277 -25.35 -17.78 0.80
C SER A 277 -24.29 -16.86 1.42
N ASP A 278 -23.06 -17.35 1.57
CA ASP A 278 -21.99 -16.70 2.31
C ASP A 278 -20.84 -16.24 1.41
N VAL A 279 -20.73 -16.78 0.21
CA VAL A 279 -19.64 -16.51 -0.73
C VAL A 279 -20.17 -16.23 -2.14
N LYS A 280 -19.67 -15.16 -2.76
CA LYS A 280 -19.79 -14.90 -4.19
C LYS A 280 -18.43 -14.57 -4.80
N LEU A 281 -18.27 -14.92 -6.08
CA LEU A 281 -17.09 -14.60 -6.88
C LEU A 281 -17.42 -13.45 -7.83
N VAL A 282 -16.44 -12.60 -8.09
CA VAL A 282 -16.57 -11.40 -8.90
C VAL A 282 -15.33 -11.27 -9.78
N ASP A 283 -15.51 -11.49 -11.07
CA ASP A 283 -14.47 -11.19 -12.06
C ASP A 283 -14.59 -9.73 -12.46
N MET A 284 -13.50 -8.97 -12.32
CA MET A 284 -13.42 -7.60 -12.82
C MET A 284 -12.37 -7.55 -13.93
N THR A 285 -12.81 -7.28 -15.16
CA THR A 285 -11.94 -7.04 -16.30
C THR A 285 -11.86 -5.55 -16.57
N ASP A 286 -10.66 -4.98 -16.53
CA ASP A 286 -10.44 -3.58 -16.88
C ASP A 286 -10.55 -3.34 -18.40
N PRO A 287 -10.58 -2.06 -18.86
CA PRO A 287 -10.61 -1.76 -20.30
C PRO A 287 -9.40 -2.30 -21.10
N GLY A 288 -8.28 -2.55 -20.43
CA GLY A 288 -7.07 -3.15 -21.01
C GLY A 288 -7.12 -4.69 -21.10
N GLY A 289 -8.17 -5.31 -20.57
CA GLY A 289 -8.33 -6.77 -20.53
C GLY A 289 -7.61 -7.45 -19.37
N LYS A 290 -7.03 -6.70 -18.42
CA LYS A 290 -6.47 -7.28 -17.19
C LYS A 290 -7.64 -7.75 -16.32
N ILE A 291 -7.57 -8.98 -15.84
CA ILE A 291 -8.57 -9.57 -14.98
C ILE A 291 -8.06 -9.51 -13.54
N SER A 292 -8.92 -9.03 -12.64
CA SER A 292 -8.78 -9.19 -11.20
C SER A 292 -9.83 -10.16 -10.71
N TYR A 293 -9.39 -11.19 -9.99
CA TYR A 293 -10.26 -12.19 -9.39
C TYR A 293 -10.61 -11.74 -7.98
N THR A 294 -11.89 -11.53 -7.72
CA THR A 294 -12.36 -11.02 -6.43
C THR A 294 -13.37 -12.01 -5.86
N LEU A 295 -13.36 -12.21 -4.55
CA LEU A 295 -14.44 -12.87 -3.85
C LEU A 295 -14.92 -12.02 -2.70
N GLN A 296 -16.19 -12.17 -2.36
CA GLN A 296 -16.77 -11.58 -1.17
C GLN A 296 -17.27 -12.69 -0.26
N VAL A 297 -16.97 -12.56 1.03
CA VAL A 297 -17.39 -13.45 2.09
C VAL A 297 -18.23 -12.66 3.08
N LYS A 298 -19.41 -13.18 3.44
CA LYS A 298 -20.19 -12.68 4.58
C LYS A 298 -19.49 -13.03 5.88
N CYS A 299 -18.37 -12.38 6.17
CA CYS A 299 -17.65 -12.50 7.42
C CYS A 299 -18.14 -11.41 8.37
N LYS A 300 -18.77 -11.81 9.47
CA LYS A 300 -19.12 -10.91 10.57
C LYS A 300 -17.95 -10.83 11.55
N ILE A 301 -17.21 -9.73 11.55
CA ILE A 301 -16.08 -9.55 12.47
C ILE A 301 -16.58 -9.18 13.88
N PRO A 302 -15.98 -9.74 14.96
CA PRO A 302 -16.32 -9.34 16.32
C PRO A 302 -16.16 -7.83 16.55
N GLY A 303 -17.13 -7.23 17.23
CA GLY A 303 -17.12 -5.80 17.55
C GLY A 303 -17.61 -4.86 16.44
N THR A 304 -17.92 -5.36 15.23
CA THR A 304 -18.54 -4.53 14.18
C THR A 304 -20.08 -4.55 14.28
N PRO A 305 -20.82 -3.66 13.60
CA PRO A 305 -22.30 -3.70 13.57
C PRO A 305 -22.88 -4.98 12.97
N ALA A 306 -24.09 -5.37 13.39
CA ALA A 306 -24.76 -6.63 13.01
C ALA A 306 -24.90 -6.80 11.48
N GLU A 307 -25.11 -5.68 10.79
CA GLU A 307 -25.38 -5.58 9.37
C GLU A 307 -24.10 -5.70 8.50
N GLN A 308 -22.92 -5.56 9.11
CA GLN A 308 -21.63 -5.47 8.40
C GLN A 308 -21.43 -6.61 7.41
N ALA A 309 -21.75 -7.85 7.76
CA ALA A 309 -21.52 -8.99 6.87
C ALA A 309 -22.32 -8.92 5.56
N ASN A 310 -23.45 -8.18 5.54
CA ASN A 310 -24.25 -7.98 4.34
C ASN A 310 -23.94 -6.65 3.65
N GLU A 311 -23.74 -5.57 4.41
CA GLU A 311 -23.53 -4.24 3.83
C GLU A 311 -22.09 -4.00 3.36
N ILE A 312 -21.11 -4.56 4.08
CA ILE A 312 -19.68 -4.41 3.80
C ILE A 312 -18.98 -5.76 4.04
N PRO A 313 -19.20 -6.75 3.16
CA PRO A 313 -18.58 -8.06 3.29
C PRO A 313 -17.05 -7.97 3.26
N LEU A 314 -16.41 -9.04 3.74
CA LEU A 314 -14.96 -9.21 3.58
C LEU A 314 -14.66 -9.52 2.13
N GLU A 315 -13.80 -8.72 1.50
CA GLU A 315 -13.36 -8.89 0.13
C GLU A 315 -11.92 -9.42 0.09
N GLY A 316 -11.72 -10.49 -0.69
CA GLY A 316 -10.39 -10.98 -1.05
C GLY A 316 -10.18 -10.76 -2.54
N GLN A 317 -9.02 -10.25 -2.92
CA GLN A 317 -8.67 -9.95 -4.30
C GLN A 317 -7.35 -10.64 -4.66
N MET A 318 -7.29 -11.21 -5.86
CA MET A 318 -6.08 -11.74 -6.46
C MET A 318 -5.80 -11.05 -7.79
N LEU A 319 -4.58 -10.54 -7.94
CA LEU A 319 -4.05 -10.07 -9.23
C LEU A 319 -2.90 -11.00 -9.61
N ASP A 320 -2.94 -11.55 -10.83
CA ASP A 320 -1.87 -12.41 -11.33
C ASP A 320 -1.43 -11.95 -12.72
N THR A 321 -0.23 -11.39 -12.78
CA THR A 321 0.48 -11.14 -14.04
C THR A 321 1.74 -12.00 -14.15
N LEU A 322 2.09 -12.72 -13.08
CA LEU A 322 3.32 -13.47 -12.87
C LEU A 322 3.30 -14.85 -13.50
N THR A 323 2.24 -15.62 -13.26
CA THR A 323 2.24 -17.07 -13.57
C THR A 323 1.88 -17.35 -15.03
N GLY A 324 1.20 -16.41 -15.69
CA GLY A 324 0.61 -16.61 -17.01
C GLY A 324 -0.57 -17.59 -17.02
N GLU A 325 -1.10 -17.94 -15.83
CA GLU A 325 -2.35 -18.67 -15.69
C GLU A 325 -3.52 -17.83 -16.25
N THR A 326 -4.46 -18.50 -16.90
CA THR A 326 -5.64 -17.85 -17.49
C THR A 326 -6.96 -18.48 -17.04
N SER A 327 -6.92 -19.65 -16.39
CA SER A 327 -8.11 -20.29 -15.84
C SER A 327 -8.58 -19.53 -14.59
N ALA A 328 -9.81 -19.02 -14.62
CA ALA A 328 -10.42 -18.41 -13.45
C ALA A 328 -10.60 -19.45 -12.34
N ARG A 329 -10.92 -20.71 -12.73
CA ARG A 329 -11.05 -21.83 -11.79
C ARG A 329 -9.80 -22.03 -10.93
N ILE A 330 -8.60 -21.91 -11.49
CA ILE A 330 -7.34 -22.10 -10.76
C ILE A 330 -7.12 -20.95 -9.77
N HIS A 331 -7.24 -19.70 -10.22
CA HIS A 331 -7.11 -18.53 -9.34
C HIS A 331 -8.11 -18.56 -8.18
N TYR A 332 -9.38 -18.86 -8.47
CA TYR A 332 -10.41 -18.97 -7.43
C TYR A 332 -10.19 -20.13 -6.47
N THR A 333 -9.58 -21.23 -6.90
CA THR A 333 -9.23 -22.33 -5.98
C THR A 333 -8.25 -21.83 -4.92
N HIS A 334 -7.22 -21.09 -5.32
CA HIS A 334 -6.25 -20.50 -4.39
C HIS A 334 -6.86 -19.38 -3.55
N LEU A 335 -7.67 -18.51 -4.16
CA LEU A 335 -8.31 -17.39 -3.45
C LEU A 335 -9.36 -17.88 -2.43
N LEU A 336 -10.11 -18.94 -2.72
CA LEU A 336 -11.05 -19.56 -1.78
C LEU A 336 -10.33 -20.20 -0.58
N HIS A 337 -9.21 -20.88 -0.81
CA HIS A 337 -8.36 -21.38 0.27
C HIS A 337 -7.86 -20.22 1.15
N SER A 338 -7.32 -19.18 0.53
CA SER A 338 -6.91 -17.94 1.21
C SER A 338 -8.05 -17.34 2.03
N ALA A 339 -9.25 -17.23 1.46
CA ALA A 339 -10.41 -16.64 2.12
C ALA A 339 -10.87 -17.44 3.33
N LYS A 340 -10.75 -18.77 3.28
CA LYS A 340 -11.02 -19.63 4.44
C LYS A 340 -10.02 -19.37 5.57
N VAL A 341 -8.73 -19.21 5.24
CA VAL A 341 -7.69 -18.87 6.22
C VAL A 341 -7.96 -17.50 6.85
N VAL A 342 -8.26 -16.49 6.04
CA VAL A 342 -8.55 -15.13 6.52
C VAL A 342 -9.82 -15.12 7.38
N ALA A 343 -10.91 -15.76 6.94
CA ALA A 343 -12.16 -15.81 7.72
C ALA A 343 -11.95 -16.45 9.10
N ASN A 344 -11.14 -17.52 9.18
CA ASN A 344 -10.79 -18.15 10.45
C ASN A 344 -9.91 -17.23 11.32
N THR A 345 -8.91 -16.57 10.73
CA THR A 345 -7.96 -15.71 11.43
C THR A 345 -8.61 -14.42 11.93
N PHE A 346 -9.54 -13.87 11.14
CA PHE A 346 -10.33 -12.70 11.51
C PHE A 346 -11.38 -13.04 12.58
N GLY A 347 -11.65 -14.33 12.79
CA GLY A 347 -12.56 -14.82 13.81
C GLY A 347 -14.01 -14.50 13.51
N CYS A 348 -14.45 -14.69 12.25
CA CYS A 348 -15.82 -14.37 11.84
C CYS A 348 -16.85 -15.10 12.74
N GLU A 349 -17.71 -14.35 13.43
CA GLU A 349 -18.66 -14.88 14.42
C GLU A 349 -19.68 -15.83 13.78
N ASN A 350 -20.09 -15.52 12.55
CA ASN A 350 -21.08 -16.27 11.80
C ASN A 350 -20.52 -17.47 11.04
N LYS A 351 -19.20 -17.74 11.10
CA LYS A 351 -18.52 -18.92 10.52
C LYS A 351 -18.96 -19.21 9.08
N PRO A 352 -18.70 -18.28 8.13
CA PRO A 352 -19.18 -18.42 6.75
C PRO A 352 -18.67 -19.71 6.10
N ALA A 353 -19.54 -20.35 5.31
CA ALA A 353 -19.22 -21.60 4.62
C ALA A 353 -18.39 -21.33 3.34
N VAL A 354 -17.07 -21.16 3.50
CA VAL A 354 -16.16 -21.00 2.35
C VAL A 354 -15.83 -22.37 1.73
N PRO A 355 -16.23 -22.64 0.48
CA PRO A 355 -15.96 -23.92 -0.17
C PRO A 355 -14.48 -24.03 -0.56
N THR A 356 -14.01 -25.27 -0.74
CA THR A 356 -12.63 -25.56 -1.15
C THR A 356 -12.41 -25.46 -2.65
N GLU A 357 -13.49 -25.47 -3.44
CA GLU A 357 -13.44 -25.38 -4.89
C GLU A 357 -14.50 -24.41 -5.41
N PRO A 358 -14.23 -23.70 -6.51
CA PRO A 358 -15.24 -22.88 -7.17
C PRO A 358 -16.31 -23.76 -7.85
N PRO A 359 -17.53 -23.22 -8.05
CA PRO A 359 -18.61 -23.96 -8.69
C PRO A 359 -18.23 -24.33 -10.14
N ALA A 360 -18.85 -25.39 -10.67
CA ALA A 360 -18.55 -25.90 -12.01
C ALA A 360 -18.83 -24.89 -13.15
N SER A 361 -19.60 -23.83 -12.86
CA SER A 361 -19.84 -22.72 -13.79
C SER A 361 -18.61 -21.85 -14.04
N VAL A 362 -17.62 -21.85 -13.13
CA VAL A 362 -16.35 -21.14 -13.28
C VAL A 362 -15.40 -21.99 -14.12
N LYS A 363 -14.94 -21.42 -15.24
CA LYS A 363 -14.10 -22.09 -16.24
C LYS A 363 -12.61 -21.73 -16.10
#